data_AF-A0A383CWX7-F1
#
_entry.id   AF-A0A383CWX7-F1
#
_cell.length_a   1.000
_cell.length_b   1.000
_cell.length_c   1.000
_cell.angle_alpha   90.00
_cell.angle_beta   90.00
_cell.angle_gamma   90.00
#
_symmetry.space_group_name_H-M   'P 1'
#
loop_
_entity.id
_entity.type
_entity.pdbx_description
1 polymer ?
#
loop_
_entity_poly.entity_id
_entity_poly.type
_entity_poly.pdbx_seq_one_letter_code
_entity_poly.pdbx_strand_id
1 'polypeptide(L)'
;MSSFVPIDLSAHFNAGSGNVSLGDDRYLWPYRSDDVEVTPLQALPGDDALFWGVPFRLAKADDEKRLIVVADAGKKVDRSVTIPIDGAARRVLFAHACAPTEGQWSTLDGASQELGRYAIRYRDGSEIVQPLR
;
A
#
# COMPACT_ATOMS: atom_id res chain seq x y z
N MET A 1 20.95 -17.84 -0.90
CA MET A 1 20.40 -16.79 -1.77
C MET A 1 18.88 -16.89 -1.75
N SER A 2 18.20 -15.78 -1.51
CA SER A 2 16.72 -15.71 -1.54
C SER A 2 16.21 -16.08 -2.95
N SER A 3 15.20 -16.94 -3.04
CA SER A 3 14.54 -17.32 -4.31
C SER A 3 13.42 -16.36 -4.72
N PHE A 4 13.24 -15.24 -4.00
CA PHE A 4 12.22 -14.26 -4.31
C PHE A 4 12.68 -13.37 -5.46
N VAL A 5 11.79 -13.17 -6.43
CA VAL A 5 11.98 -12.24 -7.54
C VAL A 5 11.01 -11.08 -7.32
N PRO A 6 11.51 -9.84 -7.13
CA PRO A 6 10.64 -8.67 -7.01
C PRO A 6 9.91 -8.41 -8.33
N ILE A 7 8.64 -8.03 -8.24
CA ILE A 7 7.83 -7.60 -9.38
C ILE A 7 7.84 -6.08 -9.43
N ASP A 8 8.09 -5.51 -10.60
CA ASP A 8 8.01 -4.07 -10.80
C ASP A 8 6.54 -3.64 -10.93
N LEU A 9 6.08 -2.80 -10.01
CA LEU A 9 4.71 -2.31 -9.95
C LEU A 9 4.58 -0.85 -10.38
N SER A 10 5.62 -0.25 -10.96
CA SER A 10 5.65 1.17 -11.33
C SER A 10 4.49 1.63 -12.20
N ALA A 11 4.01 0.77 -13.10
CA ALA A 11 2.85 1.05 -13.95
C ALA A 11 1.52 1.16 -13.18
N HIS A 12 1.47 0.72 -11.93
CA HIS A 12 0.27 0.65 -11.10
C HIS A 12 0.25 1.68 -9.96
N PHE A 13 1.32 2.45 -9.75
CA PHE A 13 1.34 3.47 -8.71
C PHE A 13 0.29 4.56 -8.99
N ASN A 14 -0.53 4.85 -7.99
CA ASN A 14 -1.63 5.81 -8.10
C ASN A 14 -1.50 7.00 -7.14
N ALA A 15 -0.54 6.97 -6.20
CA ALA A 15 -0.32 8.04 -5.24
C ALA A 15 1.17 8.27 -4.92
N GLY A 16 1.48 9.51 -4.49
CA GLY A 16 2.76 9.90 -3.89
C GLY A 16 2.69 9.93 -2.37
N SER A 17 3.64 10.62 -1.74
CA SER A 17 3.63 10.84 -0.27
C SER A 17 2.89 12.09 0.19
N GLY A 18 2.46 12.94 -0.74
CA GLY A 18 1.65 14.10 -0.43
C GLY A 18 0.26 13.70 0.06
N ASN A 19 -0.36 14.56 0.86
CA ASN A 19 -1.68 14.28 1.37
C ASN A 19 -2.76 14.52 0.29
N VAL A 20 -3.90 13.84 0.43
CA VAL A 20 -5.01 13.95 -0.53
C VAL A 20 -6.17 14.65 0.16
N SER A 21 -6.48 15.87 -0.28
CA SER A 21 -7.67 16.58 0.18
C SER A 21 -8.94 15.84 -0.24
N LEU A 22 -9.82 15.59 0.72
CA LEU A 22 -11.13 14.98 0.53
C LEU A 22 -12.26 16.03 0.51
N GLY A 23 -11.93 17.31 0.76
CA GLY A 23 -12.88 18.41 0.96
C GLY A 23 -13.25 18.62 2.44
N ASP A 24 -13.83 19.79 2.75
CA ASP A 24 -14.29 20.16 4.10
C ASP A 24 -13.20 20.02 5.19
N ASP A 25 -11.98 20.49 4.89
CA ASP A 25 -10.78 20.36 5.74
C ASP A 25 -10.39 18.92 6.13
N ARG A 26 -10.94 17.93 5.42
CA ARG A 26 -10.57 16.52 5.59
C ARG A 26 -9.53 16.08 4.59
N TYR A 27 -8.68 15.16 5.05
CA TYR A 27 -7.55 14.63 4.30
C TYR A 27 -7.49 13.11 4.46
N LEU A 28 -6.99 12.45 3.42
CA LEU A 28 -6.91 11.00 3.38
C LEU A 28 -6.00 10.43 4.47
N TRP A 29 -4.84 11.06 4.68
CA TRP A 29 -3.85 10.60 5.64
C TRP A 29 -3.88 11.46 6.91
N PRO A 30 -3.71 10.84 8.09
CA PRO A 30 -3.45 11.58 9.31
C PRO A 30 -2.14 12.36 9.16
N TYR A 31 -2.13 13.59 9.65
CA TYR A 31 -0.97 14.48 9.60
C TYR A 31 -0.68 15.05 11.00
N ARG A 32 0.58 15.43 11.24
CA ARG A 32 1.00 16.10 12.47
C ARG A 32 1.14 17.59 12.22
N SER A 33 0.94 18.41 13.27
CA SER A 33 1.04 19.87 13.24
C SER A 33 -0.05 20.54 12.39
N ASP A 34 0.10 21.85 12.17
CA ASP A 34 -0.77 22.64 11.30
C ASP A 34 -0.45 22.43 9.81
N ASP A 35 0.53 21.58 9.48
CA ASP A 35 0.92 21.23 8.11
C ASP A 35 0.34 19.87 7.67
N VAL A 36 -0.60 19.93 6.72
CA VAL A 36 -1.34 18.78 6.18
C VAL A 36 -0.46 17.81 5.39
N GLU A 37 0.72 18.25 4.94
CA GLU A 37 1.64 17.44 4.15
C GLU A 37 2.54 16.55 5.02
N VAL A 38 2.63 16.81 6.33
CA VAL A 38 3.46 16.04 7.27
C VAL A 38 2.73 14.75 7.67
N THR A 39 2.71 13.79 6.75
CA THR A 39 2.07 12.48 6.91
C THR A 39 3.09 11.37 7.25
N PRO A 40 2.66 10.24 7.83
CA PRO A 40 3.51 9.06 8.01
C PRO A 40 4.13 8.51 6.72
N LEU A 41 3.55 8.82 5.55
CA LEU A 41 4.06 8.33 4.26
C LEU A 41 5.43 8.91 3.90
N GLN A 42 5.79 10.07 4.45
CA GLN A 42 7.10 10.67 4.20
C GLN A 42 8.25 9.80 4.71
N ALA A 43 8.00 8.92 5.70
CA ALA A 43 8.99 8.02 6.27
C ALA A 43 9.08 6.66 5.56
N LEU A 44 8.30 6.44 4.48
CA LEU A 44 8.36 5.19 3.74
C LEU A 44 9.69 5.04 3.01
N PRO A 45 10.31 3.85 3.02
CA PRO A 45 11.50 3.58 2.24
C PRO A 45 11.21 3.70 0.74
N GLY A 46 12.22 4.08 -0.03
CA GLY A 46 12.23 4.00 -1.49
C GLY A 46 13.25 2.97 -1.98
N ASP A 47 13.30 2.80 -3.30
CA ASP A 47 14.27 1.99 -4.03
C ASP A 47 14.28 0.49 -3.63
N ASP A 48 15.39 -0.21 -3.90
CA ASP A 48 15.56 -1.60 -3.51
C ASP A 48 15.70 -1.72 -1.99
N ALA A 49 14.86 -2.55 -1.37
CA ALA A 49 14.80 -2.73 0.08
C ALA A 49 14.82 -4.21 0.48
N LEU A 50 15.29 -4.48 1.70
CA LEU A 50 15.23 -5.80 2.33
C LEU A 50 14.33 -5.74 3.56
N PHE A 51 13.28 -6.57 3.59
CA PHE A 51 12.41 -6.73 4.76
C PHE A 51 12.41 -8.19 5.21
N TRP A 52 12.90 -8.46 6.43
CA TRP A 52 13.14 -9.82 6.95
C TRP A 52 13.92 -10.73 5.98
N GLY A 53 14.89 -10.17 5.26
CA GLY A 53 15.71 -10.89 4.28
C GLY A 53 15.01 -11.18 2.94
N VAL A 54 13.78 -10.70 2.74
CA VAL A 54 13.07 -10.76 1.46
C VAL A 54 13.33 -9.47 0.68
N PRO A 55 13.79 -9.56 -0.59
CA PRO A 55 13.97 -8.40 -1.44
C PRO A 55 12.63 -7.85 -1.94
N PHE A 56 12.49 -6.53 -1.84
CA PHE A 56 11.40 -5.75 -2.42
C PHE A 56 12.00 -4.65 -3.31
N ARG A 57 11.28 -4.31 -4.37
CA ARG A 57 11.55 -3.12 -5.17
C ARG A 57 10.44 -2.12 -4.91
N LEU A 58 10.80 -0.98 -4.31
CA LEU A 58 9.92 0.15 -4.11
C LEU A 58 10.24 1.22 -5.17
N ALA A 59 9.31 2.16 -5.37
CA ALA A 59 9.61 3.31 -6.23
C ALA A 59 10.73 4.17 -5.62
N LYS A 60 11.28 5.10 -6.40
CA LYS A 60 12.25 6.04 -5.84
C LYS A 60 11.61 6.93 -4.79
N ALA A 61 12.42 7.38 -3.83
CA ALA A 61 11.94 8.21 -2.74
C ALA A 61 11.35 9.55 -3.22
N ASP A 62 11.77 10.05 -4.37
CA ASP A 62 11.38 11.32 -4.97
C ASP A 62 10.37 11.19 -6.13
N ASP A 63 9.91 9.97 -6.46
CA ASP A 63 8.90 9.78 -7.50
C ASP A 63 7.55 10.38 -7.09
N GLU A 64 6.92 11.14 -8.00
CA GLU A 64 5.59 11.75 -7.78
C GLU A 64 4.51 10.71 -7.47
N LYS A 65 4.61 9.53 -8.10
CA LYS A 65 3.78 8.36 -7.83
C LYS A 65 4.66 7.19 -7.46
N ARG A 66 4.45 6.67 -6.25
CA ARG A 66 5.30 5.63 -5.66
C ARG A 66 4.56 4.56 -4.85
N LEU A 67 3.27 4.74 -4.62
CA LEU A 67 2.45 3.85 -3.81
C LEU A 67 1.20 3.40 -4.59
N ILE A 68 0.70 2.23 -4.22
CA ILE A 68 -0.64 1.78 -4.60
C ILE A 68 -1.52 1.94 -3.35
N VAL A 69 -2.44 2.89 -3.41
CA VAL A 69 -3.37 3.17 -2.33
C VAL A 69 -4.72 2.58 -2.70
N VAL A 70 -5.30 1.86 -1.75
CA VAL A 70 -6.66 1.32 -1.81
C VAL A 70 -7.40 1.79 -0.57
N ALA A 71 -8.44 2.60 -0.74
CA ALA A 71 -9.21 3.15 0.37
C ALA A 71 -10.65 3.45 -0.05
N ASP A 72 -11.57 3.42 0.91
CA ASP A 72 -12.94 3.89 0.72
C ASP A 72 -13.06 5.36 1.18
N ALA A 73 -12.49 6.27 0.39
CA ALA A 73 -12.31 7.67 0.79
C ALA A 73 -12.52 8.72 -0.33
N GLY A 74 -12.93 8.33 -1.55
CA GLY A 74 -13.38 9.27 -2.59
C GLY A 74 -12.42 9.52 -3.77
N LYS A 75 -12.48 10.73 -4.35
CA LYS A 75 -12.26 11.05 -5.78
C LYS A 75 -10.93 10.68 -6.44
N LYS A 76 -9.88 10.38 -5.68
CA LYS A 76 -8.53 10.09 -6.20
C LYS A 76 -8.01 8.70 -5.85
N VAL A 77 -8.76 7.92 -5.09
CA VAL A 77 -8.33 6.60 -4.63
C VAL A 77 -9.40 5.59 -4.92
N ASP A 78 -9.02 4.54 -5.64
CA ASP A 78 -9.92 3.45 -5.91
C ASP A 78 -10.07 2.56 -4.67
N ARG A 79 -11.30 2.13 -4.41
CA ARG A 79 -11.63 1.15 -3.37
C ARG A 79 -11.04 -0.25 -3.64
N SER A 80 -10.50 -0.47 -4.84
CA SER A 80 -9.78 -1.69 -5.22
C SER A 80 -8.87 -1.42 -6.42
N VAL A 81 -7.75 -2.14 -6.51
CA VAL A 81 -6.84 -2.13 -7.66
C VAL A 81 -6.60 -3.57 -8.11
N THR A 82 -6.54 -3.78 -9.43
CA THR A 82 -6.19 -5.08 -10.03
C THR A 82 -4.84 -4.96 -10.71
N ILE A 83 -3.91 -5.84 -10.35
CA ILE A 83 -2.55 -5.89 -10.89
C ILE A 83 -2.40 -7.22 -11.63
N PRO A 84 -2.24 -7.21 -12.97
CA PRO A 84 -1.90 -8.41 -13.70
C PRO A 84 -0.46 -8.82 -13.34
N ILE A 85 -0.27 -10.10 -13.02
CA ILE A 85 1.04 -10.68 -12.75
C ILE A 85 1.24 -11.85 -13.70
N ASP A 86 2.33 -11.80 -14.46
CA ASP A 86 2.76 -12.90 -15.30
C ASP A 86 3.72 -13.82 -14.54
N GLY A 87 3.48 -15.13 -14.64
CA GLY A 87 4.36 -16.15 -14.10
C GLY A 87 3.63 -17.18 -13.22
N ALA A 88 4.42 -18.11 -12.70
CA ALA A 88 3.95 -19.13 -11.76
C ALA A 88 4.78 -19.03 -10.47
N ALA A 89 4.11 -19.00 -9.32
CA ALA A 89 4.75 -18.93 -8.03
C ALA A 89 4.09 -19.91 -7.05
N ARG A 90 4.88 -20.50 -6.15
CA ARG A 90 4.36 -21.30 -5.03
C ARG A 90 4.00 -20.45 -3.82
N ARG A 91 4.52 -19.22 -3.75
CA ARG A 91 4.36 -18.27 -2.64
C ARG A 91 4.31 -16.86 -3.22
N VAL A 92 3.43 -16.02 -2.68
CA VAL A 92 3.36 -14.59 -2.97
C VAL A 92 3.43 -13.86 -1.64
N LEU A 93 4.27 -12.83 -1.56
CA LEU A 93 4.38 -11.97 -0.39
C LEU A 93 3.99 -10.55 -0.79
N PHE A 94 3.19 -9.91 0.04
CA PHE A 94 2.82 -8.51 -0.09
C PHE A 94 3.35 -7.76 1.14
N ALA A 95 4.07 -6.67 0.91
CA ALA A 95 4.30 -5.68 1.95
C ALA A 95 3.17 -4.66 1.85
N HIS A 96 2.54 -4.34 2.97
CA HIS A 96 1.55 -3.26 3.04
C HIS A 96 1.83 -2.41 4.27
N ALA A 97 1.42 -1.16 4.21
CA ALA A 97 1.38 -0.25 5.34
C ALA A 97 -0.04 0.30 5.43
N CYS A 98 -0.55 0.47 6.66
CA CYS A 98 -1.83 1.10 6.93
C CYS A 98 -1.62 2.35 7.77
N ALA A 99 -2.47 3.34 7.56
CA ALA A 99 -2.60 4.47 8.46
C ALA A 99 -3.82 4.26 9.39
N PRO A 100 -3.80 4.84 10.59
CA PRO A 100 -4.97 4.86 11.45
C PRO A 100 -6.10 5.67 10.81
N THR A 101 -7.32 5.44 11.27
CA THR A 101 -8.51 6.20 10.86
C THR A 101 -8.44 7.65 11.33
N GLU A 102 -9.21 8.52 10.69
CA GLU A 102 -9.27 9.95 10.99
C GLU A 102 -9.46 10.23 12.49
N GLY A 103 -8.61 11.09 13.07
CA GLY A 103 -8.63 11.44 14.49
C GLY A 103 -7.99 10.41 15.43
N GLN A 104 -7.48 9.29 14.92
CA GLN A 104 -6.77 8.28 15.71
C GLN A 104 -5.29 8.21 15.36
N TRP A 105 -4.47 7.86 16.36
CA TRP A 105 -3.06 7.55 16.17
C TRP A 105 -2.84 6.05 16.25
N SER A 106 -1.83 5.55 15.54
CA SER A 106 -1.45 4.14 15.61
C SER A 106 -1.12 3.76 17.04
N THR A 107 -1.92 2.85 17.61
CA THR A 107 -1.62 2.15 18.86
C THR A 107 -1.30 0.68 18.54
N LEU A 108 -0.95 -0.11 19.55
CA LEU A 108 -0.88 -1.58 19.40
C LEU A 108 -2.27 -2.22 19.37
N ASP A 109 -3.32 -1.48 19.76
CA ASP A 109 -4.68 -1.98 19.74
C ASP A 109 -5.14 -2.15 18.30
N GLY A 110 -5.74 -3.30 18.02
CA GLY A 110 -6.16 -3.66 16.67
C GLY A 110 -5.05 -4.18 15.76
N ALA A 111 -3.82 -4.39 16.27
CA ALA A 111 -2.81 -5.13 15.54
C ALA A 111 -3.34 -6.51 15.11
N SER A 112 -3.09 -6.90 13.85
CA SER A 112 -3.60 -8.12 13.21
C SER A 112 -5.12 -8.15 12.94
N GLN A 113 -5.87 -7.07 13.17
CA GLN A 113 -7.25 -6.95 12.68
C GLN A 113 -7.29 -6.93 11.16
N GLU A 114 -8.40 -7.37 10.58
CA GLU A 114 -8.56 -7.35 9.13
C GLU A 114 -8.70 -5.91 8.62
N LEU A 115 -7.70 -5.45 7.87
CA LEU A 115 -7.64 -4.15 7.21
C LEU A 115 -8.34 -4.15 5.85
N GLY A 116 -8.46 -5.33 5.25
CA GLY A 116 -9.05 -5.52 3.93
C GLY A 116 -8.88 -6.96 3.47
N ARG A 117 -9.09 -7.18 2.17
CA ARG A 117 -8.94 -8.49 1.53
C ARG A 117 -8.18 -8.36 0.22
N TYR A 118 -7.35 -9.35 -0.07
CA TYR A 118 -6.80 -9.54 -1.40
C TYR A 118 -7.36 -10.82 -2.01
N ALA A 119 -7.53 -10.81 -3.33
CA ALA A 119 -7.97 -11.95 -4.11
C ALA A 119 -6.89 -12.30 -5.14
N ILE A 120 -6.48 -13.56 -5.17
CA ILE A 120 -5.61 -14.13 -6.20
C ILE A 120 -6.51 -14.88 -7.18
N ARG A 121 -6.63 -14.36 -8.40
CA ARG A 121 -7.37 -15.00 -9.48
C ARG A 121 -6.40 -15.69 -10.42
N TYR A 122 -6.60 -16.99 -10.64
CA TYR A 122 -5.81 -17.79 -11.55
C TYR A 122 -6.40 -17.75 -12.96
N ARG A 123 -5.60 -18.17 -13.95
CA ARG A 123 -6.00 -18.15 -15.37
C ARG A 123 -7.22 -19.04 -15.66
N ASP A 124 -7.41 -20.10 -14.88
CA ASP A 124 -8.57 -20.99 -14.99
C ASP A 124 -9.85 -20.39 -14.39
N GLY A 125 -9.79 -19.16 -13.87
CA GLY A 125 -10.90 -18.47 -13.22
C GLY A 125 -11.09 -18.80 -11.75
N SER A 126 -10.31 -19.74 -11.20
CA SER A 126 -10.34 -20.01 -9.75
C SER A 126 -9.82 -18.81 -8.95
N GLU A 127 -10.34 -18.63 -7.75
CA GLU A 127 -10.03 -17.50 -6.87
C GLU A 127 -9.72 -17.98 -5.46
N ILE A 128 -8.68 -17.38 -4.84
CA ILE A 128 -8.42 -17.49 -3.42
C ILE A 128 -8.51 -16.09 -2.82
N VAL A 129 -9.32 -15.92 -1.78
CA VAL A 129 -9.48 -14.67 -1.04
C VAL A 129 -8.88 -14.82 0.35
N GLN A 130 -8.05 -13.87 0.76
CA GLN A 130 -7.39 -13.87 2.08
C GLN A 130 -7.46 -12.48 2.73
N PRO A 131 -7.51 -12.41 4.07
CA PRO A 131 -7.50 -11.14 4.77
C PRO A 131 -6.11 -10.48 4.68
N LEU A 132 -6.11 -9.16 4.53
CA LEU A 132 -4.98 -8.29 4.80
C LEU A 132 -5.08 -7.86 6.27
N ARG A 133 -4.01 -7.99 7.05
CA ARG A 133 -4.00 -7.79 8.51
C ARG A 133 -2.77 -7.04 8.97
#